data_AF-E4XYI2-F1
#
_entry.id   AF-E4XYI2-F1
#
_cell.length_a   1.000
_cell.length_b   1.000
_cell.length_c   1.000
_cell.angle_alpha   90.00
_cell.angle_beta   90.00
_cell.angle_gamma   90.00
#
_symmetry.space_group_name_H-M   'P 1'
#
loop_
_entity.id
_entity.type
_entity.pdbx_description
1 polymer ?
#
loop_
_entity_poly.entity_id
_entity_poly.type
_entity_poly.pdbx_seq_one_letter_code
_entity_poly.pdbx_strand_id
1 'polypeptide(L)'
;MKIDPLFMLSENDVLPATNFQECGDTIEVAQTTALKGMLIAGYIMLIVPFFPLKATTFGAQYIPGLCSLVAGCLYLSWYYKGIDPTDLDKIAMFNKIFKAFVALSLVVTLFGVLALIQLCFAFLANLCCSKFGSGDRLVGLCTFIFMLIVLAFLIAAPAAATGLGWKYAFGPCDYWLSALTIFDKTSIDW
;
A
#
# COMPACT_ATOMS: atom_id res chain seq x y z
N MET A 1 -4.54 20.11 49.16
CA MET A 1 -5.03 19.95 47.78
C MET A 1 -4.27 18.79 47.16
N LYS A 2 -4.97 17.72 46.81
CA LYS A 2 -4.42 16.51 46.21
C LYS A 2 -4.39 16.77 44.70
N ILE A 3 -3.19 16.84 44.12
CA ILE A 3 -3.03 17.07 42.69
C ILE A 3 -3.13 15.70 42.04
N ASP A 4 -4.23 15.45 41.32
CA ASP A 4 -4.41 14.22 40.56
C ASP A 4 -3.47 14.22 39.34
N PRO A 5 -2.59 13.20 39.18
CA PRO A 5 -1.60 13.15 38.11
C PRO A 5 -2.20 12.91 36.71
N LEU A 6 -3.52 12.73 36.62
CA LEU A 6 -4.25 12.51 35.36
C LEU A 6 -4.50 13.80 34.57
N PHE A 7 -4.44 14.99 35.20
CA PHE A 7 -4.63 16.25 34.48
C PHE A 7 -3.38 16.67 33.68
N MET A 8 -2.19 16.26 34.11
CA MET A 8 -0.93 16.55 33.41
C MET A 8 -0.70 15.69 32.15
N LEU A 9 -1.55 14.69 31.90
CA LEU A 9 -1.53 13.94 30.64
C LEU A 9 -2.50 14.50 29.59
N SER A 10 -3.36 15.45 29.94
CA SER A 10 -4.29 16.10 28.99
C SER A 10 -3.68 17.34 28.32
N GLU A 11 -2.58 17.88 28.85
CA GLU A 11 -1.97 19.13 28.36
C GLU A 11 -0.72 18.89 27.49
N ASN A 12 -0.34 17.62 27.30
CA ASN A 12 0.67 17.20 26.32
C ASN A 12 0.09 16.81 24.95
N ASP A 13 -1.20 17.07 24.71
CA ASP A 13 -1.77 17.14 23.34
C ASP A 13 -1.34 18.44 22.63
N VAL A 14 -0.08 18.85 22.82
CA VAL A 14 0.63 19.61 21.80
C VAL A 14 0.87 18.60 20.67
N LEU A 15 -0.16 18.39 19.84
CA LEU A 15 0.01 17.91 18.47
C LEU A 15 1.24 18.64 17.94
N PRO A 16 2.34 17.92 17.65
CA PRO A 16 3.60 18.59 17.35
C PRO A 16 3.33 19.43 16.11
N ALA A 17 3.42 20.75 16.25
CA ALA A 17 3.17 21.72 15.19
C ALA A 17 4.01 21.41 13.93
N THR A 18 5.10 20.65 14.10
CA THR A 18 5.94 20.11 13.03
C THR A 18 5.23 19.10 12.11
N ASN A 19 4.23 18.34 12.58
CA ASN A 19 3.51 17.37 11.75
C ASN A 19 2.44 18.03 10.86
N PHE A 20 1.76 19.06 11.38
CA PHE A 20 0.85 19.87 10.56
C PHE A 20 1.61 20.68 9.52
N GLN A 21 2.84 21.10 9.85
CA GLN A 21 3.73 21.82 8.94
C GLN A 21 4.36 20.90 7.87
N GLU A 22 4.60 19.61 8.17
CA GLU A 22 4.96 18.60 7.15
C GLU A 22 3.83 18.36 6.13
N CYS A 23 2.56 18.31 6.58
CA CYS A 23 1.40 18.15 5.70
C CYS A 23 1.02 19.47 4.98
N GLY A 24 1.30 20.61 5.64
CA GLY A 24 1.23 21.97 5.12
C GLY A 24 2.40 22.21 4.16
N ASP A 25 3.43 22.95 4.54
CA ASP A 25 4.53 23.54 3.73
C ASP A 25 5.16 22.79 2.53
N THR A 26 4.85 21.52 2.23
CA THR A 26 5.21 20.81 0.99
C THR A 26 4.09 20.81 -0.09
N ILE A 27 3.15 21.76 0.02
CA ILE A 27 1.71 21.72 -0.32
C ILE A 27 1.31 21.18 -1.70
N GLU A 28 1.96 21.52 -2.82
CA GLU A 28 1.39 21.15 -4.14
C GLU A 28 2.18 20.07 -4.87
N VAL A 29 3.51 20.19 -4.91
CA VAL A 29 4.35 19.29 -5.74
C VAL A 29 4.47 17.90 -5.11
N ALA A 30 4.60 17.80 -3.78
CA ALA A 30 4.74 16.51 -3.10
C ALA A 30 3.40 15.74 -3.05
N GLN A 31 2.29 16.45 -2.86
CA GLN A 31 0.95 15.86 -2.84
C GLN A 31 0.53 15.37 -4.23
N THR A 32 0.75 16.18 -5.28
CA THR A 32 0.51 15.76 -6.67
C THR A 32 1.43 14.61 -7.09
N THR A 33 2.71 14.61 -6.68
CA THR A 33 3.63 13.50 -6.95
C THR A 33 3.20 12.22 -6.23
N ALA A 34 2.74 12.32 -4.98
CA ALA A 34 2.21 11.17 -4.24
C ALA A 34 0.93 10.63 -4.91
N LEU A 35 0.04 11.51 -5.38
CA LEU A 35 -1.16 11.13 -6.11
C LEU A 35 -0.83 10.46 -7.45
N LYS A 36 0.12 11.03 -8.23
CA LYS A 36 0.64 10.44 -9.47
C LYS A 36 1.25 9.06 -9.22
N GLY A 37 2.06 8.93 -8.17
CA GLY A 37 2.68 7.67 -7.77
C GLY A 37 1.65 6.60 -7.38
N MET A 38 0.63 6.99 -6.61
CA MET A 38 -0.48 6.10 -6.25
C MET A 38 -1.36 5.73 -7.46
N LEU A 39 -1.52 6.62 -8.44
CA LEU A 39 -2.22 6.31 -9.70
C LEU A 39 -1.48 5.26 -10.52
N ILE A 40 -0.16 5.42 -10.71
CA ILE A 40 0.67 4.43 -11.38
C ILE A 40 0.60 3.09 -10.63
N ALA A 41 0.70 3.11 -9.30
CA ALA A 41 0.58 1.91 -8.48
C ALA A 41 -0.79 1.24 -8.64
N GLY A 42 -1.88 2.02 -8.67
CA GLY A 42 -3.24 1.53 -8.91
C GLY A 42 -3.40 0.83 -10.25
N TYR A 43 -2.79 1.35 -11.32
CA TYR A 43 -2.76 0.69 -12.62
C TYR A 43 -1.94 -0.60 -12.61
N ILE A 44 -0.76 -0.60 -11.98
CA ILE A 44 0.08 -1.80 -11.87
C ILE A 44 -0.66 -2.90 -11.10
N MET A 45 -1.36 -2.54 -10.03
CA MET A 45 -2.17 -3.46 -9.22
C MET A 45 -3.29 -4.17 -9.98
N LEU A 46 -3.81 -3.58 -11.07
CA LEU A 46 -4.79 -4.25 -11.94
C LEU A 46 -4.17 -5.38 -12.77
N ILE A 47 -2.86 -5.33 -13.00
CA ILE A 47 -2.12 -6.29 -13.82
C ILE A 47 -1.53 -7.43 -12.96
N VAL A 48 -1.28 -7.17 -11.67
CA VAL A 48 -0.81 -8.15 -10.67
C VAL A 48 -1.55 -9.50 -10.68
N PRO A 49 -2.90 -9.60 -10.73
CA PRO A 49 -3.60 -10.89 -10.71
C PRO A 49 -3.32 -11.80 -11.91
N PHE A 50 -2.71 -11.30 -12.99
CA PHE A 50 -2.33 -12.12 -14.15
C PHE A 50 -1.03 -12.91 -13.94
N PHE A 51 -0.31 -12.68 -12.85
CA PHE A 51 0.87 -13.45 -12.47
C PHE A 51 0.49 -14.50 -11.42
N PRO A 52 0.25 -15.76 -11.80
CA PRO A 52 -0.12 -16.79 -10.84
C PRO A 52 1.07 -17.09 -9.90
N LEU A 53 0.90 -16.79 -8.62
CA LEU A 53 1.76 -17.30 -7.55
C LEU A 53 1.48 -18.81 -7.42
N LYS A 54 2.23 -19.64 -8.15
CA LYS A 54 2.16 -21.10 -8.04
C LYS A 54 2.64 -21.55 -6.66
N ALA A 55 1.71 -21.82 -5.74
CA ALA A 55 1.97 -22.62 -4.55
C ALA A 55 0.69 -23.35 -4.11
N THR A 56 0.67 -24.65 -4.36
CA THR A 56 -0.36 -25.68 -4.12
C THR A 56 -1.35 -25.48 -2.95
N THR A 57 -2.56 -26.02 -3.17
CA THR A 57 -3.67 -26.33 -2.24
C THR A 57 -4.52 -25.17 -1.72
N PHE A 58 -5.82 -25.23 -2.04
CA PHE A 58 -6.96 -24.42 -1.60
C PHE A 58 -6.87 -22.90 -1.86
N GLY A 59 -7.64 -22.39 -2.84
CA GLY A 59 -8.28 -21.06 -3.00
C GLY A 59 -7.56 -19.74 -2.63
N ALA A 60 -6.76 -19.73 -1.57
CA ALA A 60 -6.06 -18.59 -0.99
C ALA A 60 -4.98 -17.97 -1.88
N GLN A 61 -4.49 -18.70 -2.89
CA GLN A 61 -3.47 -18.24 -3.83
C GLN A 61 -3.93 -17.03 -4.67
N TYR A 62 -5.25 -16.94 -4.91
CA TYR A 62 -5.84 -15.83 -5.67
C TYR A 62 -6.20 -14.64 -4.80
N ILE A 63 -6.20 -14.79 -3.46
CA ILE A 63 -6.62 -13.72 -2.54
C ILE A 63 -5.74 -12.48 -2.70
N PRO A 64 -4.39 -12.55 -2.70
CA PRO A 64 -3.57 -11.36 -2.89
C PRO A 64 -3.80 -10.68 -4.25
N GLY A 65 -3.98 -11.47 -5.31
CA GLY A 65 -4.27 -10.95 -6.66
C GLY A 65 -5.64 -10.26 -6.74
N LEU A 66 -6.67 -10.87 -6.15
CA LEU A 66 -8.02 -10.27 -6.07
C LEU A 66 -8.04 -9.02 -5.20
N CYS A 67 -7.34 -9.04 -4.06
CA CYS A 67 -7.18 -7.86 -3.20
C CYS A 67 -6.46 -6.73 -3.93
N SER A 68 -5.42 -7.03 -4.72
CA SER A 68 -4.71 -6.06 -5.56
C SER A 68 -5.65 -5.47 -6.62
N LEU A 69 -6.42 -6.30 -7.31
CA LEU A 69 -7.39 -5.83 -8.32
C LEU A 69 -8.45 -4.92 -7.70
N VAL A 70 -9.04 -5.34 -6.58
CA VAL A 70 -10.04 -4.56 -5.85
C VAL A 70 -9.44 -3.24 -5.36
N ALA A 71 -8.23 -3.26 -4.80
CA ALA A 71 -7.52 -2.05 -4.37
C ALA A 71 -7.31 -1.07 -5.54
N GLY A 72 -6.80 -1.55 -6.68
CA GLY A 72 -6.63 -0.73 -7.88
C GLY A 72 -7.93 -0.12 -8.38
N CYS A 73 -9.01 -0.90 -8.45
CA CYS A 73 -10.34 -0.41 -8.82
C CYS A 73 -10.87 0.65 -7.84
N LEU A 74 -10.70 0.43 -6.52
CA LEU A 74 -11.12 1.40 -5.50
C LEU A 74 -10.38 2.72 -5.65
N TYR A 75 -9.05 2.68 -5.86
CA TYR A 75 -8.26 3.89 -6.06
C TYR A 75 -8.70 4.65 -7.31
N LEU A 76 -8.84 3.97 -8.45
CA LEU A 76 -9.28 4.59 -9.70
C LEU A 76 -10.69 5.20 -9.56
N SER A 77 -11.59 4.51 -8.87
CA SER A 77 -12.94 5.02 -8.59
C SER A 77 -12.93 6.28 -7.72
N TRP A 78 -12.00 6.36 -6.77
CA TRP A 78 -11.80 7.55 -5.94
C TRP A 78 -11.10 8.67 -6.69
N TYR A 79 -10.15 8.35 -7.57
CA TYR A 79 -9.34 9.32 -8.32
C TYR A 79 -10.16 10.06 -9.37
N TYR A 80 -10.92 9.33 -10.21
CA TYR A 80 -11.66 9.92 -11.34
C TYR A 80 -13.04 10.49 -10.99
N LYS A 81 -13.57 10.18 -9.81
CA LYS A 81 -14.90 10.65 -9.42
C LYS A 81 -14.79 12.01 -8.72
N GLY A 82 -15.26 13.05 -9.41
CA GLY A 82 -15.52 14.35 -8.81
C GLY A 82 -16.70 14.28 -7.83
N ILE A 83 -16.59 15.00 -6.73
CA ILE A 83 -17.62 15.06 -5.68
C ILE A 83 -17.97 16.51 -5.46
N ASP A 84 -19.26 16.78 -5.25
CA ASP A 84 -19.72 18.11 -4.89
C ASP A 84 -19.14 18.52 -3.52
N PRO A 85 -18.43 19.65 -3.41
CA PRO A 85 -17.86 20.13 -2.15
C PRO A 85 -18.89 20.33 -1.03
N THR A 86 -20.17 20.44 -1.37
CA THR A 86 -21.24 20.70 -0.40
C THR A 86 -21.80 19.43 0.26
N ASP A 87 -21.49 18.25 -0.27
CA ASP A 87 -22.02 16.96 0.21
C ASP A 87 -21.00 16.25 1.14
N LEU A 88 -21.03 16.64 2.41
CA LEU A 88 -20.12 16.13 3.46
C LEU A 88 -20.23 14.60 3.67
N ASP A 89 -21.43 14.03 3.50
CA ASP A 89 -21.65 12.59 3.65
C ASP A 89 -20.96 11.80 2.53
N LYS A 90 -21.05 12.29 1.28
CA LYS A 90 -20.29 11.70 0.17
C LYS A 90 -18.79 11.83 0.37
N ILE A 91 -18.29 12.97 0.83
CA ILE A 91 -16.86 13.15 1.10
C ILE A 91 -16.36 12.12 2.12
N ALA A 92 -17.09 11.92 3.22
CA ALA A 92 -16.75 10.91 4.22
C ALA A 92 -16.76 9.48 3.66
N MET A 93 -17.71 9.15 2.78
CA MET A 93 -17.76 7.86 2.09
C MET A 93 -16.55 7.64 1.18
N PHE A 94 -16.15 8.65 0.40
CA PHE A 94 -14.99 8.55 -0.48
C PHE A 94 -13.66 8.50 0.28
N ASN A 95 -13.55 9.21 1.41
CA ASN A 95 -12.40 9.06 2.30
C ASN A 95 -12.28 7.60 2.80
N LYS A 96 -13.39 6.92 3.10
CA LYS A 96 -13.37 5.49 3.46
C LYS A 96 -12.90 4.61 2.30
N ILE A 97 -13.25 4.93 1.06
CA ILE A 97 -12.75 4.21 -0.14
C ILE A 97 -11.23 4.34 -0.24
N PHE A 98 -10.69 5.55 -0.06
CA PHE A 98 -9.24 5.76 -0.05
C PHE A 98 -8.54 4.99 1.08
N LYS A 99 -9.09 5.05 2.31
CA LYS A 99 -8.57 4.29 3.45
C LYS A 99 -8.59 2.78 3.18
N ALA A 100 -9.66 2.28 2.56
CA ALA A 100 -9.77 0.88 2.17
C ALA A 100 -8.72 0.48 1.11
N PHE A 101 -8.43 1.34 0.13
CA PHE A 101 -7.34 1.13 -0.83
C PHE A 101 -5.99 0.99 -0.13
N VAL A 102 -5.65 1.92 0.78
CA VAL A 102 -4.37 1.89 1.50
C VAL A 102 -4.26 0.64 2.39
N ALA A 103 -5.34 0.27 3.07
CA ALA A 103 -5.40 -0.93 3.90
C ALA A 103 -5.26 -2.22 3.07
N LEU A 104 -5.96 -2.35 1.94
CA LEU A 104 -5.85 -3.50 1.05
C LEU A 104 -4.45 -3.59 0.44
N SER A 105 -3.84 -2.47 0.06
CA SER A 105 -2.46 -2.42 -0.43
C SER A 105 -1.45 -2.92 0.62
N LEU A 106 -1.69 -2.60 1.90
CA LEU A 106 -0.88 -3.11 3.01
C LEU A 106 -1.04 -4.62 3.16
N VAL A 107 -2.28 -5.12 3.10
CA VAL A 107 -2.56 -6.56 3.16
C VAL A 107 -1.86 -7.32 2.04
N VAL A 108 -1.93 -6.81 0.79
CA VAL A 108 -1.22 -7.41 -0.36
C VAL A 108 0.30 -7.41 -0.12
N THR A 109 0.85 -6.33 0.42
CA THR A 109 2.27 -6.22 0.78
C THR A 109 2.66 -7.28 1.80
N LEU A 110 1.85 -7.48 2.86
CA LEU A 110 2.10 -8.50 3.88
C LEU A 110 2.09 -9.92 3.30
N PHE A 111 1.11 -10.25 2.45
CA PHE A 111 1.08 -11.55 1.76
C PHE A 111 2.30 -11.74 0.85
N GLY A 112 2.75 -10.68 0.18
CA GLY A 112 3.97 -10.71 -0.61
C GLY A 112 5.21 -11.03 0.22
N VAL A 113 5.35 -10.40 1.40
CA VAL A 113 6.47 -10.67 2.32
C VAL A 113 6.41 -12.12 2.85
N LEU A 114 5.22 -12.63 3.18
CA LEU A 114 5.06 -14.03 3.59
C LEU A 114 5.46 -15.00 2.48
N ALA A 115 5.10 -14.71 1.23
CA ALA A 115 5.52 -15.49 0.07
C ALA A 115 7.05 -15.46 -0.13
N LEU A 116 7.71 -14.33 0.17
CA LEU A 116 9.16 -14.21 0.12
C LEU A 116 9.84 -15.11 1.16
N ILE A 117 9.30 -15.16 2.38
CA ILE A 117 9.79 -16.06 3.44
C ILE A 117 9.68 -17.52 3.00
N GLN A 118 8.54 -17.91 2.43
CA GLN A 118 8.34 -19.27 1.90
C GLN A 118 9.33 -19.60 0.77
N LEU A 119 9.57 -18.65 -0.15
CA LEU A 119 10.54 -18.80 -1.23
C LEU A 119 11.97 -19.01 -0.69
N CYS A 120 12.35 -18.27 0.35
CA CYS A 120 13.65 -18.43 1.03
C CYS A 120 13.79 -19.82 1.66
N PHE A 121 12.75 -20.32 2.35
CA PHE A 121 12.77 -21.67 2.92
C PHE A 121 12.83 -22.77 1.85
N ALA A 122 12.12 -22.59 0.72
CA ALA A 122 12.19 -23.52 -0.39
C ALA A 122 13.59 -23.58 -1.02
N PHE A 123 14.27 -22.43 -1.14
CA PHE A 123 15.65 -22.37 -1.60
C PHE A 123 16.63 -23.01 -0.59
N LEU A 124 16.46 -22.75 0.70
CA LEU A 124 17.26 -23.41 1.76
C LEU A 124 17.09 -24.93 1.72
N ALA A 125 15.87 -25.43 1.55
CA ALA A 125 15.60 -26.86 1.43
C ALA A 125 16.31 -27.47 0.20
N ASN A 126 16.28 -26.77 -0.93
CA ASN A 126 17.04 -27.18 -2.12
C ASN A 126 18.55 -27.22 -1.86
N LEU A 127 19.12 -26.27 -1.09
CA LEU A 127 20.54 -26.30 -0.73
C LEU A 127 20.89 -27.47 0.19
N CYS A 128 20.04 -27.78 1.18
CA CYS A 128 20.28 -28.84 2.16
C CYS A 128 20.05 -30.26 1.62
N CYS A 129 19.09 -30.45 0.70
CA CYS A 129 18.65 -31.77 0.28
C CYS A 129 19.14 -32.19 -1.12
N SER A 130 19.77 -31.31 -1.91
CA SER A 130 20.30 -31.71 -3.22
C SER A 130 21.58 -32.55 -3.09
N LYS A 131 21.67 -33.55 -3.97
CA LYS A 131 22.88 -34.35 -4.18
C LYS A 131 24.02 -33.47 -4.70
N PHE A 132 25.24 -33.70 -4.22
CA PHE A 132 26.43 -33.05 -4.76
C PHE A 132 26.65 -33.48 -6.22
N GLY A 133 26.85 -32.50 -7.12
CA GLY A 133 27.15 -32.75 -8.54
C GLY A 133 25.94 -32.92 -9.47
N SER A 134 24.70 -32.86 -8.99
CA SER A 134 23.51 -33.06 -9.83
C SER A 134 23.03 -31.81 -10.60
N GLY A 135 23.67 -30.65 -10.43
CA GLY A 135 23.25 -29.38 -11.06
C GLY A 135 21.95 -28.79 -10.49
N ASP A 136 21.20 -29.53 -9.68
CA ASP A 136 19.93 -29.11 -9.07
C ASP A 136 20.06 -27.83 -8.23
N ARG A 137 21.22 -27.62 -7.58
CA ARG A 137 21.50 -26.38 -6.82
C ARG A 137 21.55 -25.15 -7.70
N LEU A 138 22.11 -25.28 -8.91
CA LEU A 138 22.22 -24.18 -9.87
C LEU A 138 20.84 -23.83 -10.43
N VAL A 139 20.04 -24.85 -10.79
CA VAL A 139 18.65 -24.66 -11.24
C VAL A 139 17.79 -24.04 -10.12
N GLY A 140 17.97 -24.50 -8.87
CA GLY A 140 17.31 -23.93 -7.70
C GLY A 140 17.69 -22.46 -7.45
N LEU A 141 18.96 -22.10 -7.65
CA LEU A 141 19.43 -20.72 -7.52
C LEU A 141 18.84 -19.83 -8.62
N CYS A 142 18.87 -20.28 -9.88
CA CYS A 142 18.32 -19.50 -11.00
C CYS A 142 16.81 -19.30 -10.86
N THR A 143 16.07 -20.32 -10.45
CA THR A 143 14.62 -20.22 -10.19
C THR A 143 14.32 -19.32 -8.99
N PHE A 144 15.12 -19.40 -7.92
CA PHE A 144 15.00 -18.49 -6.78
C PHE A 144 15.19 -17.02 -7.19
N ILE A 145 16.27 -16.71 -7.92
CA ILE A 145 16.55 -15.33 -8.37
C ILE A 145 15.42 -14.82 -9.27
N PHE A 146 14.98 -15.63 -10.24
CA PHE A 146 13.90 -15.24 -11.14
C PHE A 146 12.59 -14.96 -10.39
N MET A 147 12.20 -15.85 -9.47
CA MET A 147 11.01 -15.68 -8.64
C MET A 147 11.11 -14.47 -7.70
N LEU A 148 12.30 -14.21 -7.14
CA LEU A 148 12.52 -13.06 -6.27
C LEU A 148 12.36 -11.74 -7.02
N ILE A 149 12.89 -11.64 -8.25
CA ILE A 149 12.74 -10.46 -9.09
C ILE A 149 11.26 -10.21 -9.40
N VAL A 150 10.53 -11.24 -9.86
CA VAL A 150 9.10 -11.13 -10.15
C VAL A 150 8.32 -10.69 -8.92
N LEU A 151 8.57 -11.32 -7.77
CA LEU A 151 7.89 -11.01 -6.51
C LEU A 151 8.20 -9.57 -6.04
N ALA A 152 9.44 -9.11 -6.21
CA ALA A 152 9.83 -7.73 -5.87
C ALA A 152 9.03 -6.70 -6.69
N PHE A 153 8.87 -6.92 -8.00
CA PHE A 153 8.05 -6.04 -8.84
C PHE A 153 6.57 -6.05 -8.44
N LEU A 154 6.03 -7.22 -8.06
CA LEU A 154 4.63 -7.34 -7.66
C LEU A 154 4.34 -6.66 -6.31
N ILE A 155 5.29 -6.65 -5.39
CA ILE A 155 5.14 -6.03 -4.06
C ILE A 155 5.45 -4.53 -4.09
N ALA A 156 6.31 -4.07 -5.02
CA ALA A 156 6.74 -2.68 -5.09
C ALA A 156 5.58 -1.69 -5.21
N ALA A 157 4.60 -1.97 -6.08
CA ALA A 157 3.45 -1.07 -6.27
C ALA A 157 2.53 -0.99 -5.03
N PRO A 158 2.08 -2.11 -4.42
CA PRO A 158 1.39 -2.10 -3.13
C PRO A 158 2.16 -1.44 -1.99
N ALA A 159 3.46 -1.71 -1.88
CA ALA A 159 4.29 -1.08 -0.85
C ALA A 159 4.40 0.43 -1.05
N ALA A 160 4.58 0.89 -2.30
CA ALA A 160 4.62 2.32 -2.63
C ALA A 160 3.28 3.01 -2.36
N ALA A 161 2.16 2.38 -2.76
CA ALA A 161 0.82 2.89 -2.50
C ALA A 161 0.54 3.03 -1.00
N THR A 162 0.92 2.04 -0.20
CA THR A 162 0.80 2.11 1.26
C THR A 162 1.71 3.18 1.84
N GLY A 163 2.99 3.24 1.43
CA GLY A 163 3.95 4.21 1.95
C GLY A 163 3.54 5.67 1.68
N LEU A 164 3.06 5.95 0.46
CA LEU A 164 2.60 7.28 0.07
C LEU A 164 1.22 7.61 0.67
N GLY A 165 0.31 6.64 0.72
CA GLY A 165 -1.07 6.82 1.18
C GLY A 165 -1.24 6.80 2.70
N TRP A 166 -0.32 6.21 3.46
CA TRP A 166 -0.46 6.01 4.90
C TRP A 166 -0.64 7.31 5.67
N LYS A 167 0.17 8.32 5.38
CA LYS A 167 0.11 9.64 6.04
C LYS A 167 -1.27 10.30 5.91
N TYR A 168 -1.97 10.06 4.81
CA TYR A 168 -3.30 10.61 4.50
C TYR A 168 -4.45 9.72 4.98
N ALA A 169 -4.30 8.39 4.92
CA ALA A 169 -5.35 7.44 5.29
C ALA A 169 -5.47 7.19 6.81
N PHE A 170 -4.32 7.00 7.48
CA PHE A 170 -4.24 6.60 8.89
C PHE A 170 -3.28 7.47 9.72
N GLY A 171 -2.57 8.39 9.06
CA GLY A 171 -1.61 9.28 9.69
C GLY A 171 -2.21 10.64 10.09
N PRO A 172 -1.34 11.61 10.45
CA PRO A 172 -1.76 12.90 10.97
C PRO A 172 -2.39 13.82 9.90
N CYS A 173 -2.30 13.49 8.60
CA CYS A 173 -2.82 14.31 7.52
C CYS A 173 -4.28 13.96 7.11
N ASP A 174 -5.10 13.36 7.98
CA ASP A 174 -6.50 12.96 7.65
C ASP A 174 -7.39 14.15 7.23
N TYR A 175 -7.14 15.34 7.80
CA TYR A 175 -7.83 16.57 7.38
C TYR A 175 -7.58 16.91 5.90
N TRP A 176 -6.34 16.71 5.43
CA TRP A 176 -5.95 16.96 4.03
C TRP A 176 -6.55 15.96 3.05
N LEU A 177 -6.89 14.74 3.51
CA LEU A 177 -7.58 13.77 2.67
C LEU A 177 -8.95 14.30 2.21
N SER A 178 -9.68 14.97 3.09
CA SER A 178 -10.98 15.57 2.73
C SER A 178 -10.81 16.68 1.69
N ALA A 179 -9.78 17.51 1.84
CA ALA A 179 -9.44 18.53 0.86
C ALA A 179 -9.09 17.90 -0.51
N LEU A 180 -8.22 16.88 -0.53
CA LEU A 180 -7.84 16.14 -1.75
C LEU A 180 -9.03 15.43 -2.42
N THR A 181 -10.01 14.98 -1.64
CA THR A 181 -11.24 14.35 -2.14
C THR A 181 -12.13 15.35 -2.88
N ILE A 182 -12.13 16.62 -2.44
CA ILE A 182 -12.92 17.72 -3.00
C ILE A 182 -12.25 18.36 -4.23
N PHE A 183 -10.92 18.52 -4.20
CA PHE A 183 -10.19 19.12 -5.32
C PHE A 183 -10.30 18.26 -6.59
N ASP A 184 -10.29 18.93 -7.75
CA ASP A 184 -10.28 18.25 -9.04
C ASP A 184 -8.93 17.54 -9.24
N LYS A 185 -8.93 16.25 -8.90
CA LYS A 185 -7.78 15.35 -9.00
C LYS A 185 -7.31 15.15 -10.45
N THR A 186 -8.14 15.49 -11.45
CA THR A 186 -7.82 15.34 -12.87
C THR A 186 -7.15 16.57 -13.49
N SER A 187 -7.13 17.70 -12.80
CA SER A 187 -6.42 18.92 -13.21
C SER A 187 -4.91 18.87 -13.01
N ILE A 188 -4.39 17.75 -12.52
CA ILE A 188 -2.94 17.53 -12.37
C ILE A 188 -2.35 17.30 -13.76
N ASP A 189 -1.82 18.36 -14.38
CA ASP A 189 -1.11 18.31 -15.66
C ASP A 189 0.02 17.27 -15.64
N TRP A 190 0.13 16.49 -16.72
CA TRP A 190 1.09 15.38 -16.87
C TRP A 190 2.50 15.88 -17.14
#